data_AF-A0A1F4BN67-F1
#
_entry.id   AF-A0A1F4BN67-F1
#
_cell.length_a   1.000
_cell.length_b   1.000
_cell.length_c   1.000
_cell.angle_alpha   90.00
_cell.angle_beta   90.00
_cell.angle_gamma   90.00
#
_symmetry.space_group_name_H-M   'P 1'
#
loop_
_entity.id
_entity.type
_entity.pdbx_description
1 polymer ?
#
loop_
_entity_poly.entity_id
_entity_poly.type
_entity_poly.pdbx_seq_one_letter_code
_entity_poly.pdbx_strand_id
1 'polypeptide(L)'
;MAKLYGKKLAAWEKKRDLNAEILQAVRDMRRGKWARKTEFIPQRDGSMRRIITRRDGTVEKDHIIPAGDTSVRAARAATGLSQAQFARLLGVSVRTLQEWEQGRKSPSGAAATLLRIAGKRPDVLKEVA
;
A
#
# COMPACT_ATOMS: atom_id res chain seq x y z
N MET A 1 17.90 -11.10 4.33
CA MET A 1 18.01 -11.02 5.81
C MET A 1 17.64 -12.38 6.38
N ALA A 2 18.57 -13.10 6.98
CA ALA A 2 18.29 -14.36 7.67
C ALA A 2 17.42 -14.06 8.90
N LYS A 3 16.35 -14.83 9.11
CA LYS A 3 15.50 -14.69 10.30
C LYS A 3 16.28 -15.13 11.54
N LEU A 4 16.38 -14.26 12.55
CA LEU A 4 16.92 -14.57 13.87
C LEU A 4 15.81 -15.17 14.74
N TYR A 5 16.12 -16.25 15.47
CA TYR A 5 15.18 -16.92 16.39
C TYR A 5 15.81 -17.09 17.78
N GLY A 6 14.95 -17.10 18.82
CA GLY A 6 15.31 -17.48 20.19
C GLY A 6 16.27 -16.53 20.90
N LYS A 7 17.25 -17.08 21.63
CA LYS A 7 18.23 -16.30 22.43
C LYS A 7 19.00 -15.25 21.63
N LYS A 8 19.21 -15.47 20.33
CA LYS A 8 19.85 -14.50 19.44
C LYS A 8 18.98 -13.26 19.18
N LEU A 9 17.65 -13.41 19.16
CA LEU A 9 16.72 -12.28 19.02
C LEU A 9 16.71 -11.42 20.30
N ALA A 10 16.62 -12.04 21.47
CA ALA A 10 16.62 -11.34 22.75
C ALA A 10 17.94 -10.55 23.00
N ALA A 11 19.08 -11.14 22.64
CA ALA A 11 20.37 -10.44 22.73
C ALA A 11 20.49 -9.27 21.74
N TRP A 12 19.82 -9.35 20.59
CA TRP A 12 19.76 -8.30 19.58
C TRP A 12 18.82 -7.17 20.00
N GLU A 13 17.60 -7.49 20.47
CA GLU A 13 16.63 -6.50 20.97
C GLU A 13 17.17 -5.70 22.16
N LYS A 14 17.92 -6.33 23.07
CA LYS A 14 18.52 -5.65 24.22
C LYS A 14 19.53 -4.55 23.84
N LYS A 15 20.09 -4.61 22.63
CA LYS A 15 21.05 -3.62 22.09
C LYS A 15 20.41 -2.70 21.05
N ARG A 16 19.13 -2.87 20.75
CA ARG A 16 18.43 -2.17 19.68
C ARG A 16 17.73 -0.93 20.23
N ASP A 17 18.17 0.24 19.77
CA ASP A 17 17.44 1.49 20.03
C ASP A 17 16.44 1.75 18.91
N LEU A 18 15.20 1.35 19.14
CA LEU A 18 14.12 1.52 18.17
C LEU A 18 13.80 3.00 17.90
N ASN A 19 13.93 3.87 18.91
CA ASN A 19 13.64 5.30 18.74
C ASN A 19 14.69 5.96 17.83
N ALA A 20 15.97 5.65 18.03
CA ALA A 20 17.06 6.12 17.18
C ALA A 20 16.90 5.63 15.73
N GLU A 21 16.51 4.36 15.53
CA GLU A 21 16.24 3.80 14.20
C GLU A 21 15.06 4.48 13.49
N ILE A 22 13.95 4.73 14.21
CA ILE A 22 12.78 5.41 13.67
C ILE A 22 13.13 6.84 13.27
N LEU A 23 13.84 7.58 14.12
CA LEU A 23 14.29 8.95 13.81
C LEU A 23 15.24 8.96 12.61
N GLN A 24 16.10 7.96 12.48
CA GLN A 24 16.97 7.82 11.32
C GLN A 24 16.17 7.55 10.05
N ALA A 25 15.17 6.65 10.10
CA ALA A 25 14.28 6.38 8.98
C ALA A 25 13.48 7.63 8.55
N VAL A 26 13.01 8.45 9.49
CA VAL A 26 12.33 9.72 9.19
C VAL A 26 13.28 10.71 8.53
N ARG A 27 14.53 10.81 9.01
CA ARG A 27 15.56 11.66 8.37
C ARG A 27 15.92 11.20 6.97
N ASP A 28 16.00 9.89 6.77
CA ASP A 28 16.24 9.29 5.46
C ASP A 28 15.06 9.57 4.53
N MET A 29 13.82 9.39 4.99
CA MET A 29 12.60 9.74 4.26
C MET A 29 12.57 11.23 3.86
N ARG A 30 12.89 12.15 4.78
CA ARG A 30 12.99 13.61 4.49
C ARG A 30 14.06 13.94 3.45
N ARG A 31 15.09 13.09 3.31
CA ARG A 31 16.13 13.19 2.27
C ARG A 31 15.79 12.41 1.00
N GLY A 32 14.55 11.93 0.86
CA GLY A 32 14.11 11.12 -0.27
C GLY A 32 14.71 9.70 -0.31
N LYS A 33 15.32 9.24 0.78
CA LYS A 33 15.84 7.88 0.92
C LYS A 33 14.74 6.95 1.41
N TRP A 34 13.93 6.48 0.47
CA TRP A 34 12.89 5.49 0.71
C TRP A 34 13.47 4.08 0.70
N ALA A 35 13.06 3.21 1.64
CA ALA A 35 13.46 1.80 1.65
C ALA A 35 12.82 1.01 0.48
N ARG A 36 11.59 1.37 0.14
CA ARG A 36 10.78 0.78 -0.91
C ARG A 36 9.88 1.86 -1.52
N LYS A 37 9.80 1.91 -2.85
CA LYS A 37 8.83 2.69 -3.61
C LYS A 37 7.81 1.75 -4.23
N THR A 38 6.52 2.11 -4.20
CA THR A 38 5.47 1.38 -4.93
C THR A 38 4.84 2.36 -5.92
N GLU A 39 4.94 2.06 -7.21
CA GLU A 39 4.38 2.86 -8.29
C GLU A 39 3.20 2.13 -8.92
N PHE A 40 2.15 2.88 -9.24
CA PHE A 40 0.98 2.41 -9.97
C PHE A 40 0.91 3.19 -11.28
N ILE A 41 1.07 2.50 -12.39
CA ILE A 41 1.09 3.09 -13.73
C ILE A 41 -0.17 2.64 -14.47
N PRO A 42 -1.11 3.55 -14.78
CA PRO A 42 -2.27 3.21 -15.58
C PRO A 42 -1.84 2.88 -17.02
N GLN A 43 -2.46 1.86 -17.61
CA GLN A 43 -2.21 1.45 -18.99
C GLN A 43 -3.40 1.83 -19.89
N ARG A 44 -3.15 1.86 -21.21
CA ARG A 44 -4.15 2.26 -22.22
C ARG A 44 -5.36 1.33 -22.28
N ASP A 45 -5.16 0.05 -21.98
CA ASP A 45 -6.21 -0.97 -21.92
C ASP A 45 -7.03 -0.91 -20.61
N GLY A 46 -6.77 0.07 -19.74
CA GLY A 46 -7.40 0.22 -18.44
C GLY A 46 -6.79 -0.67 -17.34
N SER A 47 -5.80 -1.51 -17.66
CA SER A 47 -5.03 -2.25 -16.66
C SER A 47 -4.12 -1.31 -15.85
N MET A 48 -3.66 -1.75 -14.69
CA MET A 48 -2.69 -1.00 -13.89
C MET A 48 -1.44 -1.85 -13.66
N ARG A 49 -0.26 -1.30 -13.98
CA ARG A 49 1.02 -1.93 -13.66
C ARG A 49 1.47 -1.47 -12.27
N ARG A 50 1.70 -2.41 -11.36
CA ARG A 50 2.23 -2.13 -10.03
C ARG A 50 3.69 -2.57 -9.96
N ILE A 51 4.57 -1.60 -9.76
CA ILE A 51 6.01 -1.82 -9.62
C ILE A 51 6.43 -1.52 -8.19
N ILE A 52 7.15 -2.46 -7.57
CA ILE A 52 7.77 -2.26 -6.27
C ILE A 52 9.28 -2.23 -6.49
N THR A 53 9.88 -1.07 -6.28
CA THR A 53 11.32 -0.85 -6.48
C THR A 53 11.98 -0.60 -5.13
N ARG A 54 13.09 -1.30 -4.89
CA ARG A 54 13.95 -1.06 -3.74
C ARG A 54 14.85 0.14 -3.97
N ARG A 55 15.52 0.59 -2.92
CA ARG A 55 16.45 1.72 -2.99
C ARG A 55 17.55 1.56 -4.04
N ASP A 56 18.05 0.34 -4.24
CA ASP A 56 19.11 0.00 -5.18
C ASP A 56 18.63 -0.06 -6.64
N GLY A 57 17.35 0.25 -6.91
CA GLY A 57 16.75 0.12 -8.23
C GLY A 57 16.26 -1.30 -8.52
N THR A 58 16.52 -2.28 -7.64
CA THR A 58 16.05 -3.65 -7.83
C THR A 58 14.53 -3.69 -7.77
N VAL A 59 13.91 -4.22 -8.82
CA VAL A 59 12.47 -4.46 -8.86
C VAL A 59 12.16 -5.71 -8.04
N GLU A 60 11.48 -5.52 -6.90
CA GLU A 60 11.05 -6.61 -6.02
C GLU A 60 9.81 -7.32 -6.59
N LYS A 61 8.89 -6.56 -7.20
CA LYS A 61 7.69 -7.09 -7.84
C LYS A 61 7.27 -6.18 -8.98
N ASP A 62 6.86 -6.81 -10.08
CA ASP A 62 6.23 -6.17 -11.22
C ASP A 62 5.08 -7.06 -11.68
N HIS A 63 3.85 -6.55 -11.65
CA HIS A 63 2.69 -7.28 -12.12
C HIS A 63 1.64 -6.33 -12.71
N ILE A 64 0.92 -6.85 -13.70
CA ILE A 64 -0.23 -6.20 -14.31
C ILE A 64 -1.48 -6.61 -13.55
N ILE A 65 -2.29 -5.61 -13.22
CA ILE A 65 -3.60 -5.76 -12.59
C ILE A 65 -4.63 -5.53 -13.71
N PRO A 66 -5.39 -6.56 -14.13
CA PRO A 66 -6.32 -6.45 -15.27
C PRO A 66 -7.38 -5.36 -15.08
N ALA A 67 -7.86 -4.76 -16.17
CA ALA A 67 -8.82 -3.63 -16.16
C ALA A 67 -10.16 -3.95 -15.47
N GLY A 68 -10.57 -5.23 -15.42
CA GLY A 68 -11.76 -5.71 -14.70
C GLY A 68 -11.57 -5.72 -13.18
N ASP A 69 -10.34 -5.88 -12.72
CA ASP A 69 -9.93 -5.87 -11.32
C ASP A 69 -9.30 -4.51 -11.01
N THR A 70 -10.12 -3.50 -10.71
CA THR A 70 -9.56 -2.28 -10.13
C THR A 70 -8.88 -2.69 -8.81
N SER A 71 -7.55 -2.67 -8.79
CA SER A 71 -6.81 -2.97 -7.57
C SER A 71 -7.28 -2.04 -6.48
N VAL A 72 -7.86 -2.61 -5.43
CA VAL A 72 -8.36 -1.86 -4.26
C VAL A 72 -7.29 -0.93 -3.71
N ARG A 73 -6.04 -1.38 -3.75
CA ARG A 73 -4.88 -0.59 -3.33
C ARG A 73 -4.61 0.58 -4.27
N ALA A 74 -4.72 0.38 -5.58
CA ALA A 74 -4.49 1.44 -6.55
C ALA A 74 -5.62 2.47 -6.54
N ALA A 75 -6.88 2.02 -6.41
CA ALA A 75 -8.04 2.89 -6.19
C ALA A 75 -7.83 3.80 -4.97
N ARG A 76 -7.38 3.23 -3.84
CA ARG A 76 -7.02 4.05 -2.67
C ARG A 76 -5.82 4.96 -2.93
N ALA A 77 -4.78 4.46 -3.59
CA ALA A 77 -3.58 5.26 -3.84
C ALA A 77 -3.91 6.51 -4.68
N ALA A 78 -4.83 6.39 -5.64
CA ALA A 78 -5.30 7.51 -6.47
C ALA A 78 -6.02 8.60 -5.65
N THR A 79 -6.69 8.24 -4.56
CA THR A 79 -7.32 9.24 -3.66
C THR A 79 -6.32 9.90 -2.72
N GLY A 80 -5.10 9.37 -2.57
CA GLY A 80 -4.12 9.86 -1.59
C GLY A 80 -4.50 9.60 -0.13
N LEU A 81 -5.60 8.88 0.12
CA LEU A 81 -6.06 8.59 1.48
C LEU A 81 -5.26 7.45 2.13
N SER A 82 -5.05 7.57 3.44
CA SER A 82 -4.53 6.46 4.24
C SER A 82 -5.52 5.29 4.24
N GLN A 83 -5.05 4.09 4.59
CA GLN A 83 -5.91 2.92 4.69
C GLN A 83 -7.05 3.13 5.70
N ALA A 84 -6.79 3.83 6.81
CA ALA A 84 -7.81 4.12 7.81
C ALA A 84 -8.88 5.10 7.33
N GLN A 85 -8.47 6.17 6.63
CA GLN A 85 -9.41 7.14 6.05
C GLN A 85 -10.27 6.50 4.96
N PHE A 86 -9.65 5.74 4.06
CA PHE A 86 -10.35 5.10 2.97
C PHE A 86 -11.34 4.03 3.46
N ALA A 87 -10.95 3.23 4.48
CA ALA A 87 -11.86 2.25 5.08
C ALA A 87 -13.09 2.92 5.71
N ARG A 88 -12.89 4.06 6.40
CA ARG A 88 -13.97 4.85 6.99
C ARG A 88 -14.94 5.37 5.94
N LEU A 89 -14.42 5.93 4.85
CA LEU A 89 -15.23 6.41 3.73
C LEU A 89 -16.06 5.29 3.10
N LEU A 90 -15.48 4.10 2.96
CA LEU A 90 -16.17 2.93 2.43
C LEU A 90 -17.11 2.25 3.45
N GLY A 91 -17.17 2.71 4.69
CA GLY A 91 -17.99 2.10 5.75
C GLY A 91 -17.54 0.69 6.14
N VAL A 92 -16.25 0.37 6.02
CA VAL A 92 -15.69 -0.95 6.35
C VAL A 92 -14.55 -0.87 7.36
N SER A 93 -14.22 -2.00 7.99
CA SER A 93 -13.05 -2.06 8.87
C SER A 93 -11.73 -1.95 8.09
N VAL A 94 -10.69 -1.40 8.73
CA VAL A 94 -9.33 -1.38 8.16
C VAL A 94 -8.88 -2.79 7.77
N ARG A 95 -9.21 -3.79 8.60
CA ARG A 95 -8.89 -5.20 8.34
C ARG A 95 -9.56 -5.70 7.05
N THR A 96 -10.84 -5.39 6.84
CA THR A 96 -11.58 -5.75 5.63
C THR A 96 -10.90 -5.17 4.39
N LEU A 97 -10.56 -3.88 4.43
CA LEU A 97 -9.83 -3.23 3.34
C LEU A 97 -8.45 -3.89 3.10
N GLN A 98 -7.76 -4.30 4.17
CA GLN A 98 -6.48 -5.02 4.10
C GLN A 98 -6.61 -6.39 3.42
N GLU A 99 -7.67 -7.15 3.72
CA GLU A 99 -7.96 -8.44 3.09
C GLU A 99 -8.26 -8.28 1.60
N TRP A 100 -8.96 -7.20 1.21
CA TRP A 100 -9.20 -6.85 -0.18
C TRP A 100 -7.93 -6.42 -0.92
N GLU A 101 -7.13 -5.51 -0.34
CA GLU A 101 -5.87 -5.08 -0.96
C GLU A 101 -4.86 -6.21 -1.14
N GLN A 102 -4.94 -7.25 -0.30
CA GLN A 102 -4.07 -8.42 -0.35
C GLN A 102 -4.63 -9.55 -1.22
N GLY A 103 -5.84 -9.38 -1.78
CA GLY A 103 -6.49 -10.39 -2.62
C GLY A 103 -6.97 -11.62 -1.85
N ARG A 104 -7.07 -11.55 -0.51
CA ARG A 104 -7.58 -12.67 0.31
C ARG A 104 -9.11 -12.77 0.28
N LYS A 105 -9.78 -11.65 0.01
CA LYS A 105 -11.24 -11.56 -0.16
C LYS A 105 -11.58 -10.58 -1.27
N SER A 106 -12.77 -10.74 -1.82
CA SER A 106 -13.31 -9.81 -2.80
C SER A 106 -14.29 -8.83 -2.14
N PRO A 107 -14.34 -7.57 -2.60
CA PRO A 107 -15.37 -6.62 -2.18
C PRO A 107 -16.77 -7.07 -2.64
N SER A 108 -17.80 -6.63 -1.93
CA SER A 108 -19.19 -6.80 -2.38
C SER A 108 -19.44 -6.01 -3.68
N GLY A 109 -20.52 -6.31 -4.42
CA GLY A 109 -20.81 -5.63 -5.69
C GLY A 109 -20.90 -4.09 -5.58
N ALA A 110 -21.52 -3.59 -4.50
CA ALA A 110 -21.59 -2.16 -4.22
C ALA A 110 -20.20 -1.57 -3.93
N ALA A 111 -19.41 -2.24 -3.07
CA ALA A 111 -18.04 -1.82 -2.77
C ALA A 111 -17.13 -1.86 -4.00
N ALA A 112 -17.26 -2.88 -4.86
CA ALA A 112 -16.53 -2.98 -6.13
C ALA A 112 -16.85 -1.81 -7.07
N THR A 113 -18.12 -1.38 -7.10
CA THR A 113 -18.55 -0.21 -7.89
C THR A 113 -17.92 1.08 -7.36
N LEU A 114 -17.96 1.30 -6.04
CA LEU A 114 -17.29 2.45 -5.41
C LEU A 114 -15.78 2.45 -5.66
N LEU A 115 -15.13 1.29 -5.61
CA LEU A 115 -13.70 1.15 -5.91
C LEU A 115 -13.36 1.49 -7.36
N ARG A 116 -14.23 1.14 -8.30
CA ARG A 116 -14.09 1.53 -9.71
C ARG A 116 -14.24 3.04 -9.90
N ILE A 117 -15.17 3.66 -9.19
CA ILE A 117 -15.32 5.12 -9.16
C ILE A 117 -14.06 5.76 -8.57
N ALA A 118 -13.56 5.26 -7.44
CA ALA A 118 -12.33 5.73 -6.82
C ALA A 118 -11.11 5.66 -7.76
N GLY A 119 -11.04 4.65 -8.62
CA GLY A 119 -10.00 4.53 -9.64
C GLY A 119 -10.15 5.53 -10.80
N LYS A 120 -11.38 5.86 -11.22
CA LYS A 120 -11.65 6.75 -12.38
C LYS A 120 -11.77 8.23 -12.00
N ARG A 121 -12.39 8.52 -10.86
CA ARG A 121 -12.75 9.84 -10.33
C ARG A 121 -12.39 9.92 -8.86
N PRO A 122 -11.09 9.89 -8.51
CA PRO A 122 -10.64 9.96 -7.12
C PRO A 122 -10.98 11.30 -6.44
N ASP A 123 -11.22 12.35 -7.22
CA ASP A 123 -11.69 13.66 -6.78
C ASP A 123 -13.04 13.58 -6.03
N VAL A 124 -13.99 12.82 -6.55
CA VAL A 124 -15.33 12.67 -5.95
C VAL A 124 -15.25 12.07 -4.55
N LEU A 125 -14.34 11.11 -4.33
CA LEU A 125 -14.16 10.53 -3.00
C LEU A 125 -13.46 11.47 -2.03
N LYS A 126 -12.63 12.41 -2.51
CA LYS A 126 -11.98 13.38 -1.64
C LYS A 126 -12.96 14.42 -1.11
N GLU A 127 -13.99 14.76 -1.88
CA GLU A 127 -15.04 15.70 -1.46
C GLU A 127 -15.90 15.18 -0.30
N VAL A 128 -16.04 13.85 -0.20
CA VAL A 128 -16.87 13.19 0.81
C VAL A 128 -16.05 12.70 2.02
N ALA A 129 -14.72 12.80 1.98
CA ALA A 129 -13.79 12.27 2.99
C ALA A 129 -13.55 13.23 4.16
#